data_AF-A0ABD7S4M5-F1
#
_entry.id   AF-A0ABD7S4M5-F1
#
_cell.length_a   1.000
_cell.length_b   1.000
_cell.length_c   1.000
_cell.angle_alpha   90.00
_cell.angle_beta   90.00
_cell.angle_gamma   90.00
#
_symmetry.space_group_name_H-M   'P 1'
#
loop_
_entity.id
_entity.type
_entity.pdbx_description
1 polymer ?
#
loop_
_entity_poly.entity_id
_entity_poly.type
_entity_poly.pdbx_seq_one_letter_code
_entity_poly.pdbx_strand_id
1 'polypeptide(L)'
;MGVLFFLSGAAALIYQVSWQRVLFSGLGADTLSVAVIVSVFMLGLGLGALIGGWAADRATSPLRWFLAVELGIACYGVCSVAVIDVFIMHAGGLGLGHGVVVFGALFALIVPTTLMGMTLPILVILLDRVVRNVGEATGLLYLANTMGAASGAIVTGLYLFHIMDLRQVTWLAAAINATVALCGWFLARRSSSVRWPGPGHQASRLVRAVAVRVGRYRRPFPVFLGDRFSSRDCGNAASGDRNRCAEECIVPGGAPFGQQ
;
A
#
# COMPACT_ATOMS: atom_id res chain seq x y z
N MET A 1 14.83 -7.87 -8.69
CA MET A 1 13.85 -7.31 -7.72
C MET A 1 12.72 -6.58 -8.44
N GLY A 2 12.99 -5.59 -9.30
CA GLY A 2 11.94 -4.88 -10.06
C GLY A 2 10.97 -5.80 -10.83
N VAL A 3 11.48 -6.77 -11.60
CA VAL A 3 10.63 -7.74 -12.34
C VAL A 3 9.73 -8.56 -11.41
N LEU A 4 10.25 -9.00 -10.26
CA LEU A 4 9.45 -9.75 -9.28
C LEU A 4 8.29 -8.91 -8.75
N PHE A 5 8.53 -7.62 -8.50
CA PHE A 5 7.51 -6.73 -7.98
C PHE A 5 6.52 -6.27 -9.06
N PHE A 6 6.96 -6.18 -10.31
CA PHE A 6 6.07 -6.03 -11.46
C PHE A 6 5.10 -7.21 -11.56
N LEU A 7 5.62 -8.45 -11.49
CA LEU A 7 4.79 -9.66 -11.55
C LEU A 7 3.84 -9.77 -10.35
N SER A 8 4.32 -9.46 -9.14
CA SER A 8 3.48 -9.42 -7.93
C SER A 8 2.36 -8.37 -8.05
N GLY A 9 2.68 -7.17 -8.53
CA GLY A 9 1.70 -6.11 -8.79
C GLY A 9 0.67 -6.51 -9.85
N ALA A 10 1.10 -7.17 -10.93
CA ALA A 10 0.19 -7.71 -11.95
C ALA A 10 -0.76 -8.75 -11.37
N ALA A 11 -0.26 -9.70 -10.58
CA ALA A 11 -1.07 -10.70 -9.91
C ALA A 11 -2.07 -10.08 -8.92
N ALA A 12 -1.66 -9.08 -8.15
CA ALA A 12 -2.53 -8.36 -7.21
C ALA A 12 -3.77 -7.77 -7.91
N LEU A 13 -3.59 -7.16 -9.08
CA LEU A 13 -4.72 -6.59 -9.84
C LEU A 13 -5.51 -7.64 -10.61
N ILE A 14 -4.90 -8.74 -11.05
CA ILE A 14 -5.66 -9.90 -11.56
C ILE A 14 -6.62 -10.41 -10.47
N TYR A 15 -6.14 -10.56 -9.23
CA TYR A 15 -6.97 -10.95 -8.10
C TYR A 15 -8.06 -9.94 -7.79
N GLN A 16 -7.72 -8.64 -7.75
CA GLN A 16 -8.70 -7.59 -7.46
C GLN A 16 -9.87 -7.64 -8.44
N VAL A 17 -9.58 -7.69 -9.75
CA VAL A 17 -10.63 -7.73 -10.77
C VAL A 17 -11.42 -9.05 -10.68
N SER A 18 -10.74 -10.18 -10.43
CA SER A 18 -11.39 -11.48 -10.28
C SER A 18 -12.36 -11.54 -9.11
N TRP A 19 -11.91 -11.14 -7.92
CA TRP A 19 -12.76 -11.13 -6.73
C TRP A 19 -13.87 -10.09 -6.82
N GLN A 20 -13.63 -8.94 -7.46
CA GLN A 20 -14.68 -7.97 -7.73
C GLN A 20 -15.77 -8.57 -8.62
N ARG A 21 -15.40 -9.33 -9.66
CA ARG A 21 -16.38 -10.00 -10.55
C ARG A 21 -17.24 -11.04 -9.80
N VAL A 22 -16.65 -11.79 -8.87
CA VAL A 22 -17.41 -12.71 -8.01
C VAL A 22 -18.35 -11.97 -7.09
N LEU A 23 -17.86 -10.92 -6.44
CA LEU A 23 -18.67 -10.16 -5.50
C LEU A 23 -19.86 -9.49 -6.18
N PHE A 24 -19.73 -9.08 -7.44
CA PHE A 24 -20.85 -8.56 -8.23
C PHE A 24 -21.97 -9.57 -8.48
N SER A 25 -21.70 -10.88 -8.46
CA SER A 25 -22.79 -11.86 -8.54
C SER A 25 -23.62 -11.93 -7.26
N GLY A 26 -23.03 -11.53 -6.12
CA GLY A 26 -23.73 -11.42 -4.84
C GLY A 26 -24.36 -10.05 -4.63
N LEU A 27 -23.53 -9.01 -4.60
CA LEU A 27 -23.88 -7.61 -4.28
C LEU A 27 -24.69 -6.87 -5.36
N GLY A 28 -24.61 -7.34 -6.61
CA GLY A 28 -24.97 -6.53 -7.76
C GLY A 28 -23.81 -5.64 -8.23
N ALA A 29 -23.90 -5.15 -9.47
CA ALA A 29 -22.86 -4.37 -10.14
C ALA A 29 -23.20 -2.87 -10.15
N ASP A 30 -23.41 -2.27 -8.98
CA ASP A 30 -23.66 -0.84 -8.84
C ASP A 30 -22.41 -0.05 -8.39
N THR A 31 -22.44 1.27 -8.58
CA THR A 31 -21.32 2.16 -8.25
C THR A 31 -20.97 2.11 -6.75
N LEU A 32 -21.97 1.92 -5.88
CA LEU A 32 -21.75 1.78 -4.44
C LEU A 32 -20.96 0.50 -4.12
N SER A 33 -21.31 -0.64 -4.72
CA SER A 33 -20.58 -1.91 -4.50
C SER A 33 -19.12 -1.82 -4.94
N VAL A 34 -18.85 -1.20 -6.09
CA VAL A 34 -17.48 -0.98 -6.56
C VAL A 34 -16.69 -0.14 -5.54
N ALA A 35 -17.28 0.95 -5.05
CA ALA A 35 -16.65 1.83 -4.07
C ALA A 35 -16.35 1.10 -2.74
N VAL A 36 -17.28 0.27 -2.27
CA VAL A 36 -17.09 -0.53 -1.04
C VAL A 36 -15.96 -1.55 -1.22
N ILE A 37 -15.93 -2.29 -2.33
CA ILE A 37 -14.90 -3.30 -2.60
C ILE A 37 -13.51 -2.64 -2.65
N VAL A 38 -13.38 -1.54 -3.41
CA VAL A 38 -12.12 -0.79 -3.50
C VAL A 38 -11.72 -0.23 -2.14
N SER A 39 -12.67 0.26 -1.34
CA SER A 39 -12.40 0.78 0.01
C SER A 39 -11.85 -0.31 0.94
N VAL A 40 -12.44 -1.51 0.91
CA VAL A 40 -11.93 -2.66 1.67
C VAL A 40 -10.54 -3.08 1.18
N PHE A 41 -10.31 -3.08 -0.13
CA PHE A 41 -8.99 -3.33 -0.71
C PHE A 41 -7.95 -2.32 -0.23
N MET A 42 -8.26 -1.02 -0.28
CA MET A 42 -7.37 0.04 0.19
C MET A 42 -7.13 -0.04 1.70
N LEU A 43 -8.15 -0.38 2.48
CA LEU A 43 -8.03 -0.62 3.92
C LEU A 43 -7.08 -1.77 4.20
N GLY A 44 -7.25 -2.91 3.52
CA GLY A 44 -6.37 -4.06 3.65
C GLY A 44 -4.93 -3.75 3.24
N LEU A 45 -4.72 -3.09 2.10
CA LEU A 45 -3.39 -2.65 1.67
C LEU A 45 -2.74 -1.72 2.70
N GLY A 46 -3.49 -0.78 3.27
CA GLY A 46 -3.03 0.13 4.32
C GLY A 46 -2.63 -0.61 5.60
N LEU A 47 -3.48 -1.52 6.08
CA LEU A 47 -3.18 -2.38 7.23
C LEU A 47 -1.96 -3.26 6.96
N GLY A 48 -1.88 -3.85 5.77
CA GLY A 48 -0.76 -4.64 5.29
C GLY A 48 0.54 -3.86 5.27
N ALA A 49 0.52 -2.60 4.82
CA ALA A 49 1.71 -1.75 4.81
C ALA A 49 2.22 -1.44 6.23
N LEU A 50 1.31 -1.24 7.19
CA LEU A 50 1.66 -1.02 8.60
C LEU A 50 2.27 -2.28 9.23
N ILE A 51 1.61 -3.43 9.08
CA ILE A 51 2.09 -4.70 9.64
C ILE A 51 3.37 -5.14 8.93
N GLY A 52 3.45 -4.93 7.61
CA GLY A 52 4.62 -5.24 6.79
C GLY A 52 5.84 -4.40 7.17
N GLY A 53 5.66 -3.10 7.42
CA GLY A 53 6.72 -2.24 7.93
C GLY A 53 7.21 -2.69 9.31
N TRP A 54 6.27 -2.96 10.23
CA TRP A 54 6.58 -3.47 11.57
C TRP A 54 7.30 -4.83 11.54
N ALA A 55 6.85 -5.74 10.68
CA ALA A 55 7.43 -7.06 10.51
C ALA A 55 8.82 -6.98 9.87
N ALA A 56 8.99 -6.13 8.86
CA ALA A 56 10.26 -5.94 8.17
C ALA A 56 11.33 -5.32 9.09
N ASP A 57 10.95 -4.41 9.99
CA ASP A 57 11.86 -3.82 10.98
C ASP A 57 12.35 -4.84 12.03
N ARG A 58 11.52 -5.83 12.37
CA ARG A 58 11.86 -6.90 13.34
C ARG A 58 12.44 -8.15 12.69
N ALA A 59 12.38 -8.26 11.36
CA ALA A 59 12.79 -9.46 10.65
C ALA A 59 14.30 -9.62 10.63
N THR A 60 14.78 -10.74 11.19
CA THR A 60 16.17 -11.20 11.00
C THR A 60 16.45 -11.58 9.54
N SER A 61 15.40 -11.91 8.78
CA SER A 61 15.47 -12.21 7.35
C SER A 61 14.19 -11.74 6.62
N PRO A 62 14.10 -10.46 6.22
CA PRO A 62 12.99 -9.88 5.46
C PRO A 62 12.63 -10.68 4.19
N LEU A 63 13.62 -11.35 3.59
CA LEU A 63 13.39 -12.21 2.43
C LEU A 63 12.50 -13.43 2.75
N ARG A 64 12.60 -14.01 3.96
CA ARG A 64 11.70 -15.11 4.37
C ARG A 64 10.27 -14.60 4.56
N TRP A 65 10.11 -13.38 5.07
CA TRP A 65 8.79 -12.74 5.17
C TRP A 65 8.19 -12.46 3.80
N PHE A 66 8.98 -11.93 2.86
CA PHE A 66 8.54 -11.74 1.48
C PHE A 66 8.04 -13.06 0.86
N LEU A 67 8.84 -14.13 0.99
CA LEU A 67 8.48 -15.47 0.52
C LEU A 67 7.19 -16.00 1.15
N ALA A 68 7.06 -15.87 2.47
CA ALA A 68 5.89 -16.33 3.20
C ALA A 68 4.62 -15.57 2.79
N VAL A 69 4.73 -14.25 2.57
CA VAL A 69 3.63 -13.40 2.12
C VAL A 69 3.20 -13.78 0.70
N GLU A 70 4.13 -13.89 -0.25
CA GLU A 70 3.84 -14.27 -1.64
C GLU A 70 3.23 -15.67 -1.74
N LEU A 71 3.74 -16.65 -0.98
CA LEU A 71 3.13 -17.98 -0.90
C LEU A 71 1.77 -17.96 -0.22
N GLY A 72 1.58 -17.14 0.82
CA GLY A 72 0.29 -16.94 1.47
C GLY A 72 -0.76 -16.40 0.50
N ILE A 73 -0.40 -15.43 -0.33
CA ILE A 73 -1.25 -14.90 -1.40
C ILE A 73 -1.57 -15.99 -2.42
N ALA A 74 -0.57 -16.75 -2.87
CA ALA A 74 -0.78 -17.83 -3.84
C ALA A 74 -1.73 -18.92 -3.29
N CYS A 75 -1.51 -19.38 -2.06
CA CYS A 75 -2.38 -20.34 -1.39
C CYS A 75 -3.79 -19.81 -1.23
N TYR A 76 -3.95 -18.55 -0.79
CA TYR A 76 -5.26 -17.93 -0.70
C TYR A 76 -5.92 -17.86 -2.08
N GLY A 77 -5.20 -17.49 -3.13
CA GLY A 77 -5.72 -17.44 -4.50
C GLY A 77 -6.29 -18.79 -4.97
N VAL A 78 -5.58 -19.89 -4.74
CA VAL A 78 -6.05 -21.24 -5.08
C VAL A 78 -7.30 -21.63 -4.30
N CYS A 79 -7.33 -21.34 -3.01
CA CYS A 79 -8.45 -21.70 -2.13
C CYS A 79 -9.64 -20.73 -2.27
N SER A 80 -9.42 -19.50 -2.73
CA SER A 80 -10.41 -18.40 -2.65
C SER A 80 -11.71 -18.73 -3.35
N VAL A 81 -11.66 -19.33 -4.54
CA VAL A 81 -12.86 -19.69 -5.30
C VAL A 81 -13.68 -20.74 -4.55
N ALA A 82 -13.03 -21.77 -4.01
CA ALA A 82 -13.71 -22.81 -3.23
C ALA A 82 -14.30 -22.23 -1.93
N VAL A 83 -13.56 -21.34 -1.25
CA VAL A 83 -14.04 -20.66 -0.05
C VAL A 83 -15.27 -19.82 -0.36
N ILE A 84 -15.27 -19.06 -1.45
CA ILE A 84 -16.40 -18.22 -1.83
C ILE A 84 -17.60 -19.08 -2.25
N ASP A 85 -17.41 -20.13 -3.04
CA ASP A 85 -18.49 -21.04 -3.45
C ASP A 85 -19.14 -21.73 -2.24
N VAL A 86 -18.33 -22.23 -1.30
CA VAL A 86 -18.81 -22.84 -0.05
C VAL A 86 -19.56 -21.81 0.78
N PHE A 87 -19.04 -20.59 0.89
CA PHE A 87 -19.66 -19.52 1.68
C PHE A 87 -21.01 -19.10 1.08
N ILE A 88 -21.10 -18.95 -0.23
CA ILE A 88 -22.35 -18.61 -0.93
C ILE A 88 -23.37 -19.75 -0.77
N MET A 89 -22.97 -21.01 -0.99
CA MET A 89 -23.88 -22.16 -0.85
C MET A 89 -24.36 -22.38 0.59
N HIS A 90 -23.47 -22.35 1.57
CA HIS A 90 -23.84 -22.61 2.96
C HIS A 90 -24.57 -21.44 3.59
N ALA A 91 -24.15 -20.20 3.32
CA ALA A 91 -24.83 -19.04 3.87
C ALA A 91 -26.22 -18.85 3.24
N GLY A 92 -26.37 -19.16 1.94
CA GLY A 92 -27.67 -19.24 1.28
C GLY A 92 -28.56 -20.38 1.81
N GLY A 93 -27.99 -21.57 2.06
CA GLY A 93 -28.71 -22.73 2.59
C GLY A 93 -29.15 -22.58 4.06
N LEU A 94 -28.42 -21.81 4.87
CA LEU A 94 -28.78 -21.49 6.25
C LEU A 94 -29.86 -20.40 6.36
N GLY A 95 -30.31 -19.81 5.23
CA GLY A 95 -31.27 -18.71 5.23
C GLY A 95 -30.73 -17.42 5.86
N LEU A 96 -29.40 -17.27 5.93
CA LEU A 96 -28.79 -16.05 6.45
C LEU A 96 -29.15 -14.89 5.52
N GLY A 97 -29.50 -13.74 6.10
CA GLY A 97 -29.84 -12.55 5.33
C GLY A 97 -28.72 -12.16 4.37
N HIS A 98 -29.07 -11.74 3.15
CA HIS A 98 -28.14 -11.42 2.07
C HIS A 98 -26.99 -10.49 2.51
N GLY A 99 -27.28 -9.53 3.41
CA GLY A 99 -26.26 -8.65 3.98
C GLY A 99 -25.15 -9.37 4.74
N VAL A 100 -25.47 -10.42 5.52
CA VAL A 100 -24.47 -11.18 6.29
C VAL A 100 -23.49 -11.89 5.36
N VAL A 101 -23.99 -12.48 4.26
CA VAL A 101 -23.17 -13.17 3.26
C VAL A 101 -22.19 -12.19 2.61
N VAL A 102 -22.69 -11.02 2.24
CA VAL A 102 -21.90 -9.94 1.65
C VAL A 102 -20.83 -9.42 2.61
N PHE A 103 -21.18 -9.12 3.86
CA PHE A 103 -20.22 -8.64 4.85
C PHE A 103 -19.13 -9.69 5.15
N GLY A 104 -19.50 -10.97 5.21
CA GLY A 104 -18.55 -12.06 5.34
C GLY A 104 -17.56 -12.15 4.17
N ALA A 105 -18.06 -12.01 2.94
CA ALA A 105 -17.23 -12.04 1.74
C ALA A 105 -16.28 -10.82 1.65
N LEU A 106 -16.76 -9.63 2.02
CA LEU A 106 -15.92 -8.42 2.13
C LEU A 106 -14.85 -8.58 3.21
N PHE A 107 -15.19 -9.16 4.37
CA PHE A 107 -14.22 -9.43 5.42
C PHE A 107 -13.16 -10.45 4.96
N ALA A 108 -13.56 -11.46 4.18
CA ALA A 108 -12.64 -12.42 3.61
C ALA A 108 -11.58 -11.77 2.71
N LEU A 109 -11.90 -10.64 2.05
CA LEU A 109 -10.93 -9.88 1.23
C LEU A 109 -9.86 -9.17 2.04
N ILE A 110 -10.09 -8.88 3.33
CA ILE A 110 -9.09 -8.19 4.16
C ILE A 110 -7.83 -9.04 4.29
N VAL A 111 -7.96 -10.37 4.37
CA VAL A 111 -6.83 -11.29 4.53
C VAL A 111 -5.83 -11.18 3.36
N PRO A 112 -6.21 -11.44 2.09
CA PRO A 112 -5.28 -11.36 0.98
C PRO A 112 -4.79 -9.94 0.71
N THR A 113 -5.63 -8.92 0.90
CA THR A 113 -5.25 -7.53 0.65
C THR A 113 -4.26 -7.01 1.69
N THR A 114 -4.37 -7.47 2.94
CA THR A 114 -3.35 -7.25 3.97
C THR A 114 -2.02 -7.89 3.58
N LEU A 115 -2.03 -9.14 3.11
CA LEU A 115 -0.81 -9.79 2.62
C LEU A 115 -0.20 -9.03 1.44
N MET A 116 -1.01 -8.61 0.46
CA MET A 116 -0.53 -7.80 -0.66
C MET A 116 0.09 -6.47 -0.19
N GLY A 117 -0.50 -5.81 0.81
CA GLY A 117 0.02 -4.57 1.37
C GLY A 117 1.37 -4.72 2.08
N MET A 118 1.67 -5.91 2.61
CA MET A 118 2.95 -6.19 3.27
C MET A 118 4.13 -6.27 2.29
N THR A 119 3.89 -6.53 1.01
CA THR A 119 4.95 -6.81 0.02
C THR A 119 5.90 -5.63 -0.15
N LEU A 120 5.38 -4.41 -0.27
CA LEU A 120 6.17 -3.22 -0.57
C LEU A 120 7.14 -2.85 0.56
N PRO A 121 6.73 -2.68 1.83
CA PRO A 121 7.66 -2.34 2.91
C PRO A 121 8.79 -3.36 3.08
N ILE A 122 8.46 -4.65 2.95
CA ILE A 122 9.45 -5.73 3.04
C ILE A 122 10.48 -5.61 1.91
N LEU A 123 10.01 -5.34 0.68
CA LEU A 123 10.88 -5.27 -0.49
C LEU A 123 11.72 -3.99 -0.53
N VAL A 124 11.21 -2.87 0.00
CA VAL A 124 11.98 -1.62 0.16
C VAL A 124 13.19 -1.85 1.03
N ILE A 125 13.06 -2.50 2.19
CA ILE A 125 14.21 -2.82 3.07
C ILE A 125 15.21 -3.77 2.41
N LEU A 126 14.75 -4.64 1.50
CA LEU A 126 15.62 -5.51 0.71
C LEU A 126 16.39 -4.74 -0.37
N LEU A 127 15.74 -3.82 -1.08
CA LEU A 127 16.35 -3.06 -2.18
C LEU A 127 17.21 -1.89 -1.69
N ASP A 128 16.83 -1.25 -0.59
CA ASP A 128 17.61 -0.17 0.05
C ASP A 128 19.04 -0.63 0.38
N ARG A 129 19.25 -1.92 0.67
CA ARG A 129 20.59 -2.49 0.90
C ARG A 129 21.50 -2.44 -0.32
N VAL A 130 20.92 -2.43 -1.52
CA VAL A 130 21.64 -2.42 -2.80
C VAL A 130 21.80 -0.97 -3.27
N VAL A 131 20.71 -0.20 -3.27
CA VAL A 131 20.66 1.17 -3.80
C VAL A 131 21.22 2.19 -2.79
N ARG A 132 21.19 1.88 -1.48
CA ARG A 132 21.60 2.76 -0.36
C ARG A 132 20.86 4.10 -0.31
N ASN A 133 19.66 4.14 -0.89
CA ASN A 133 18.78 5.29 -0.90
C ASN A 133 17.34 4.80 -0.86
N VAL A 134 16.69 4.99 0.30
CA VAL A 134 15.31 4.57 0.54
C VAL A 134 14.34 5.22 -0.45
N GLY A 135 14.56 6.48 -0.83
CA GLY A 135 13.69 7.21 -1.74
C GLY A 135 13.72 6.63 -3.15
N GLU A 136 14.92 6.37 -3.67
CA GLU A 136 15.12 5.76 -4.99
C GLU A 136 14.63 4.31 -5.02
N ALA A 137 14.94 3.52 -3.98
CA ALA A 137 14.46 2.15 -3.86
C ALA A 137 12.91 2.09 -3.83
N THR A 138 12.28 2.97 -3.05
CA THR A 138 10.82 3.07 -2.98
C THR A 138 10.24 3.49 -4.33
N GLY A 139 10.82 4.50 -4.99
CA GLY A 139 10.35 4.99 -6.30
C GLY A 139 10.42 3.92 -7.39
N LEU A 140 11.56 3.23 -7.53
CA LEU A 140 11.76 2.17 -8.52
C LEU A 140 10.80 0.99 -8.30
N LEU A 141 10.62 0.58 -7.05
CA LEU A 141 9.68 -0.49 -6.70
C LEU A 141 8.25 -0.03 -6.99
N TYR A 142 7.85 1.15 -6.52
CA TYR A 142 6.50 1.65 -6.72
C TYR A 142 6.15 1.77 -8.21
N LEU A 143 7.09 2.24 -9.03
CA LEU A 143 6.96 2.28 -10.49
C LEU A 143 6.76 0.88 -11.09
N ALA A 144 7.61 -0.08 -10.72
CA ALA A 144 7.49 -1.45 -11.21
C ALA A 144 6.16 -2.10 -10.83
N ASN A 145 5.73 -1.97 -9.57
CA ASN A 145 4.43 -2.49 -9.11
C ASN A 145 3.26 -1.80 -9.78
N THR A 146 3.29 -0.49 -9.96
CA THR A 146 2.20 0.25 -10.60
C THR A 146 2.07 -0.13 -12.08
N MET A 147 3.19 -0.28 -12.79
CA MET A 147 3.16 -0.76 -14.18
C MET A 147 2.66 -2.20 -14.27
N GLY A 148 3.07 -3.06 -13.34
CA GLY A 148 2.58 -4.43 -13.23
C GLY A 148 1.07 -4.47 -12.98
N ALA A 149 0.62 -3.73 -11.99
CA ALA A 149 -0.79 -3.56 -11.62
C ALA A 149 -1.63 -3.06 -12.79
N ALA A 150 -1.22 -1.98 -13.46
CA ALA A 150 -1.91 -1.45 -14.64
C ALA A 150 -1.99 -2.51 -15.76
N SER A 151 -0.88 -3.19 -16.05
CA SER A 151 -0.84 -4.26 -17.05
C SER A 151 -1.78 -5.40 -16.67
N GLY A 152 -1.74 -5.86 -15.42
CA GLY A 152 -2.61 -6.91 -14.88
C GLY A 152 -4.09 -6.55 -14.98
N ALA A 153 -4.46 -5.33 -14.60
CA ALA A 153 -5.84 -4.85 -14.69
C ALA A 153 -6.34 -4.80 -16.14
N ILE A 154 -5.56 -4.23 -17.06
CA ILE A 154 -5.91 -4.14 -18.49
C ILE A 154 -6.04 -5.54 -19.09
N VAL A 155 -5.02 -6.37 -18.91
CA VAL A 155 -4.98 -7.73 -19.48
C VAL A 155 -6.10 -8.61 -18.91
N THR A 156 -6.42 -8.45 -17.62
CA THR A 156 -7.54 -9.19 -17.01
C THR A 156 -8.89 -8.76 -17.55
N GLY A 157 -9.14 -7.44 -17.56
CA GLY A 157 -10.42 -6.87 -17.97
C GLY A 157 -10.71 -7.03 -19.47
N LEU A 158 -9.67 -6.98 -20.31
CA LEU A 158 -9.83 -7.00 -21.76
C LEU A 158 -9.57 -8.37 -22.40
N TYR A 159 -8.75 -9.24 -21.80
CA TYR A 159 -8.30 -10.47 -22.47
C TYR A 159 -8.56 -11.74 -21.67
N LEU A 160 -8.09 -11.85 -20.41
CA LEU A 160 -8.14 -13.14 -19.69
C LEU A 160 -9.56 -13.68 -19.58
N PHE A 161 -10.54 -12.84 -19.29
CA PHE A 161 -11.93 -13.28 -19.16
C PHE A 161 -12.63 -13.66 -20.47
N HIS A 162 -12.02 -13.40 -21.62
CA HIS A 162 -12.52 -13.88 -22.91
C HIS A 162 -12.05 -15.31 -23.22
N ILE A 163 -10.92 -15.72 -22.63
CA ILE A 163 -10.27 -17.01 -22.93
C ILE A 163 -10.27 -17.99 -21.75
N MET A 164 -10.44 -17.49 -20.52
CA MET A 164 -10.33 -18.25 -19.29
C MET A 164 -11.51 -17.98 -18.37
N ASP A 165 -11.92 -19.01 -17.64
CA ASP A 165 -12.90 -18.88 -16.57
C ASP A 165 -12.29 -18.20 -15.35
N LEU A 166 -13.15 -17.62 -14.52
CA LEU A 166 -12.77 -16.96 -13.27
C LEU A 166 -11.79 -17.79 -12.41
N ARG A 167 -12.02 -19.10 -12.28
CA ARG A 167 -11.15 -19.99 -11.50
C ARG A 167 -9.77 -20.15 -12.13
N GLN A 168 -9.70 -20.23 -13.45
CA GLN A 168 -8.44 -20.31 -14.18
C GLN A 168 -7.65 -19.00 -14.07
N VAL A 169 -8.33 -17.85 -14.14
CA VAL A 169 -7.72 -16.52 -13.98
C VAL A 169 -7.11 -16.34 -12.58
N THR A 170 -7.84 -16.75 -11.53
CA THR A 170 -7.36 -16.71 -10.14
C THR A 170 -6.21 -17.68 -9.89
N TRP A 171 -6.23 -18.88 -10.49
CA TRP A 171 -5.11 -19.82 -10.43
C TRP A 171 -3.88 -19.34 -11.21
N LEU A 172 -4.06 -18.64 -12.33
CA LEU A 172 -2.97 -18.00 -13.06
C LEU A 172 -2.28 -16.95 -12.18
N ALA A 173 -3.04 -16.09 -11.51
CA ALA A 173 -2.47 -15.15 -10.54
C ALA A 173 -1.71 -15.87 -9.42
N ALA A 174 -2.25 -16.99 -8.90
CA ALA A 174 -1.58 -17.79 -7.88
C ALA A 174 -0.26 -18.40 -8.39
N ALA A 175 -0.24 -18.87 -9.63
CA ALA A 175 0.97 -19.36 -10.28
C ALA A 175 2.03 -18.26 -10.43
N ILE A 176 1.60 -17.01 -10.73
CA ILE A 176 2.49 -15.85 -10.78
C ILE A 176 3.10 -15.59 -9.40
N ASN A 177 2.31 -15.50 -8.33
CA ASN A 177 2.85 -15.29 -6.97
C ASN A 177 3.75 -16.45 -6.51
N ALA A 178 3.39 -17.70 -6.81
CA ALA A 178 4.24 -18.85 -6.52
C ALA A 178 5.57 -18.79 -7.27
N THR A 179 5.55 -18.35 -8.53
CA THR A 179 6.77 -18.13 -9.35
C THR A 179 7.61 -16.99 -8.78
N VAL A 180 7.00 -15.89 -8.35
CA VAL A 180 7.67 -14.77 -7.69
C VAL A 180 8.37 -15.24 -6.41
N ALA A 181 7.68 -16.02 -5.57
CA ALA A 181 8.26 -16.61 -4.37
C ALA A 181 9.43 -17.54 -4.72
N LEU A 182 9.25 -18.46 -5.67
CA LEU A 182 10.29 -19.41 -6.06
C LEU A 182 11.55 -18.69 -6.60
N CYS A 183 11.37 -17.71 -7.48
CA CYS A 183 12.46 -16.88 -8.01
C CYS A 183 13.15 -16.07 -6.91
N GLY A 184 12.38 -15.48 -5.98
CA GLY A 184 12.92 -14.78 -4.81
C GLY A 184 13.79 -15.69 -3.94
N TRP A 185 13.38 -16.95 -3.77
CA TRP A 185 14.12 -17.94 -3.00
C TRP A 185 15.39 -18.41 -3.71
N PHE A 186 15.35 -18.61 -5.03
CA PHE A 186 16.56 -18.93 -5.79
C PHE A 186 17.59 -17.79 -5.77
N LEU A 187 17.13 -16.54 -5.88
CA LEU A 187 17.99 -15.37 -5.72
C LEU A 187 18.55 -15.27 -4.30
N ALA A 188 17.76 -15.63 -3.27
CA ALA A 188 18.22 -15.69 -1.88
C ALA A 188 19.41 -16.64 -1.71
N ARG A 189 19.30 -17.84 -2.31
CA ARG A 189 20.31 -18.90 -2.20
C ARG A 189 21.63 -18.52 -2.87
N ARG A 190 21.60 -17.69 -3.90
CA ARG A 190 22.81 -17.20 -4.58
C ARG A 190 23.52 -16.08 -3.81
N SER A 191 22.83 -15.36 -2.93
CA SER A 191 23.35 -14.19 -2.19
C SER A 191 23.73 -14.48 -0.73
N SER A 192 24.14 -15.72 -0.40
CA SER A 192 24.41 -16.21 0.96
C SER A 192 25.57 -15.55 1.73
N SER A 193 26.17 -14.46 1.23
CA SER A 193 27.25 -13.73 1.89
C SER A 193 26.83 -12.47 2.66
N VAL A 194 25.58 -12.00 2.56
CA VAL A 194 25.16 -10.75 3.22
C VAL A 194 24.71 -11.03 4.66
N ARG A 195 25.64 -10.85 5.60
CA ARG A 195 25.41 -10.95 7.05
C ARG A 195 24.56 -9.76 7.50
N TRP A 196 23.41 -10.03 8.12
CA TRP A 196 22.48 -9.01 8.61
C TRP A 196 23.09 -8.30 9.83
N PRO A 197 23.38 -6.98 9.77
CA PRO A 197 23.61 -6.22 10.99
C PRO A 197 22.31 -6.27 11.80
N GLY A 198 22.42 -6.55 13.11
CA GLY A 198 21.28 -6.58 14.02
C GLY A 198 20.47 -5.28 13.99
N PRO A 199 19.24 -5.27 14.54
CA PRO A 199 18.28 -4.18 14.42
C PRO A 199 18.86 -2.87 15.02
N GLY A 200 19.48 -2.05 14.17
CA GLY A 200 20.18 -0.83 14.55
C GLY A 200 19.46 0.43 14.11
N HIS A 201 18.74 1.05 15.05
CA HIS A 201 18.52 2.50 15.24
C HIS A 201 18.06 3.43 14.09
N GLN A 202 17.81 2.98 12.86
CA GLN A 202 17.34 3.87 11.77
C GLN A 202 15.82 3.86 11.56
N ALA A 203 15.15 2.72 11.81
CA ALA A 203 13.70 2.58 11.63
C ALA A 203 12.87 3.45 12.60
N SER A 204 13.35 3.66 13.84
CA SER A 204 12.69 4.52 14.82
C SER A 204 12.64 5.98 14.39
N ARG A 205 13.57 6.43 13.52
CA ARG A 205 13.57 7.78 12.96
C ARG A 205 12.59 7.92 11.81
N LEU A 206 12.42 6.93 10.95
CA LEU A 206 11.47 6.97 9.83
C LEU A 206 10.03 6.79 10.29
N VAL A 207 9.75 5.84 11.20
CA VAL A 207 8.40 5.68 11.79
C VAL A 207 8.03 6.91 12.63
N ARG A 208 8.97 7.49 13.41
CA ARG A 208 8.73 8.80 14.06
C ARG A 208 8.60 9.93 13.03
N ALA A 209 9.39 9.95 11.96
CA ALA A 209 9.32 11.02 10.96
C ALA A 209 7.99 10.98 10.19
N VAL A 210 7.49 9.80 9.84
CA VAL A 210 6.17 9.62 9.20
C VAL A 210 5.05 9.92 10.20
N ALA A 211 5.11 9.42 11.44
CA ALA A 211 4.12 9.74 12.48
C ALA A 211 4.08 11.24 12.82
N VAL A 212 5.24 11.90 12.88
CA VAL A 212 5.35 13.35 13.09
C VAL A 212 4.87 14.12 11.86
N ARG A 213 5.14 13.65 10.65
CA ARG A 213 4.73 14.35 9.41
C ARG A 213 3.23 14.19 9.11
N VAL A 214 2.63 13.05 9.45
CA VAL A 214 1.18 12.83 9.44
C VAL A 214 0.50 13.64 10.55
N GLY A 215 1.12 13.73 11.74
CA GLY A 215 0.67 14.65 12.80
C GLY A 215 0.75 16.14 12.41
N ARG A 216 1.66 16.51 11.49
CA ARG A 216 1.83 17.89 11.01
C ARG A 216 0.76 18.32 10.01
N TYR A 217 0.13 17.39 9.29
CA TYR A 217 -1.03 17.65 8.44
C TYR A 217 -2.37 17.70 9.19
N ARG A 218 -2.36 17.33 10.48
CA ARG A 218 -3.50 17.41 11.39
C ARG A 218 -3.60 18.75 12.12
N ARG A 219 -2.98 19.81 11.58
CA ARG A 219 -3.30 21.17 12.04
C ARG A 219 -4.61 21.58 11.36
N PRO A 220 -5.68 21.85 12.12
CA PRO A 220 -6.91 22.36 11.53
C PRO A 220 -6.56 23.65 10.79
N PHE A 221 -7.19 23.84 9.63
CA PHE A 221 -7.21 25.11 8.91
C PHE A 221 -7.29 26.26 9.92
N PRO A 222 -6.42 27.30 9.83
CA PRO A 222 -6.64 28.49 10.61
C PRO A 222 -7.90 29.15 10.05
N VAL A 223 -9.04 28.87 10.69
CA VAL A 223 -10.18 29.78 10.66
C VAL A 223 -9.62 31.08 11.25
N PHE A 224 -9.45 32.07 10.38
CA PHE A 224 -9.12 33.44 10.78
C PHE A 224 -10.30 33.99 11.58
N LEU A 225 -10.38 33.64 12.86
CA LEU A 225 -11.02 34.49 13.85
C LEU A 225 -9.95 35.50 14.26
N GLY A 226 -10.11 36.73 13.76
CA GLY A 226 -9.39 37.86 14.33
C GLY A 226 -9.71 37.95 15.82
N ASP A 227 -8.66 38.00 16.63
CA ASP A 227 -8.57 38.99 17.70
C ASP A 227 -7.24 38.89 18.47
N ARG A 228 -6.59 40.05 18.55
CA ARG A 228 -5.69 40.53 19.62
C ARG A 228 -4.30 39.88 19.75
N PHE A 229 -3.36 40.50 19.04
CA PHE A 229 -1.95 40.62 19.43
C PHE A 229 -1.83 41.17 20.87
N SER A 230 -1.14 40.45 21.77
CA SER A 230 -0.74 40.94 23.09
C SER A 230 0.72 41.39 23.07
N SER A 231 0.92 42.65 23.42
CA SER A 231 2.15 43.45 23.36
C SER A 231 3.16 43.12 24.46
N ARG A 232 3.69 41.90 24.53
CA ARG A 232 4.65 41.50 25.59
C ARG A 232 6.03 41.03 25.14
N ASP A 233 6.31 40.87 23.85
CA ASP A 233 7.60 40.32 23.39
C ASP A 233 8.63 41.37 22.92
N CYS A 234 8.37 42.67 23.09
CA CYS A 234 9.36 43.73 22.82
C CYS A 234 9.95 44.25 24.14
N GLY A 235 10.89 43.50 24.71
CA GLY A 235 11.52 43.84 25.98
C GLY A 235 12.99 43.44 26.09
N ASN A 236 13.80 43.73 25.07
CA ASN A 236 15.25 43.95 25.22
C ASN A 236 15.89 44.39 23.89
N ALA A 237 15.81 45.68 23.59
CA ALA A 237 16.63 46.32 22.57
C ALA A 237 16.94 47.76 23.03
N ALA A 238 17.85 47.86 23.99
CA ALA A 238 18.50 49.13 24.33
C ALA A 238 19.66 49.35 23.35
N SER A 239 19.38 50.08 22.27
CA SER A 239 20.30 50.94 21.49
C SER A 239 19.67 51.19 20.12
N GLY A 240 19.69 52.45 19.69
CA GLY A 240 18.76 52.99 18.72
C GLY A 240 18.85 52.42 17.31
N ASP A 241 17.70 52.05 16.75
CA ASP A 241 17.23 52.50 15.43
C ASP A 241 15.77 51.99 15.24
N ARG A 242 14.78 52.86 15.38
CA ARG A 242 13.35 52.47 15.50
C ARG A 242 12.64 52.25 14.15
N ASN A 243 13.34 52.41 13.04
CA ASN A 243 12.75 52.32 11.69
C ASN A 243 12.98 50.98 10.99
N ARG A 244 13.69 50.02 11.59
CA ARG A 244 14.06 48.76 10.92
C ARG A 244 13.09 47.57 11.16
N CYS A 245 12.13 47.69 12.08
CA CYS A 245 11.17 46.62 12.38
C CYS A 245 9.87 46.67 11.57
N ALA A 246 9.69 47.66 10.69
CA ALA A 246 8.44 47.83 9.95
C ALA A 246 8.42 47.13 8.57
N GLU A 247 9.56 46.67 8.05
CA GLU A 247 9.64 46.15 6.68
C GLU A 247 9.62 44.61 6.56
N GLU A 248 9.86 43.85 7.63
CA GLU A 248 9.89 42.36 7.56
C GLU A 248 8.53 41.68 7.81
N CYS A 249 7.45 42.44 7.99
CA CYS A 249 6.11 41.93 8.29
C CYS A 249 5.08 42.20 7.18
N ILE A 250 5.46 42.08 5.91
CA ILE A 250 4.51 42.04 4.78
C ILE A 250 4.76 40.79 3.93
N VAL A 251 3.91 39.78 4.12
CA VAL A 251 3.65 38.63 3.22
C VAL A 251 2.55 39.08 2.23
N PRO A 252 2.30 38.59 0.98
CA PRO A 252 2.52 37.26 0.37
C PRO A 252 3.08 37.27 -1.08
N GLY A 253 3.22 36.08 -1.70
CA GLY A 253 3.87 35.87 -3.00
C GLY A 253 3.24 36.51 -4.24
N GLY A 254 4.06 36.59 -5.29
CA GLY A 254 3.70 36.93 -6.66
C GLY A 254 4.93 36.78 -7.57
N ALA A 255 4.82 35.98 -8.63
CA ALA A 255 5.89 35.75 -9.60
C ALA A 255 6.22 37.02 -10.42
N PRO A 256 7.47 37.22 -10.89
CA PRO A 256 7.73 38.22 -11.91
C PRO A 256 7.42 37.65 -13.30
N PHE A 257 6.31 38.09 -13.87
CA PHE A 257 6.05 38.12 -15.31
C PHE A 257 7.04 39.13 -15.95
N GLY A 258 7.62 38.77 -17.09
CA GLY A 258 8.79 39.46 -17.66
C GLY A 258 8.56 40.81 -18.32
N GLN A 259 9.67 41.50 -18.59
CA GLN A 259 9.92 42.33 -19.78
C GLN A 259 11.38 42.81 -19.77
N GLN A 260 12.21 42.20 -20.63
CA GLN A 260 13.24 42.81 -21.46
C GLN A 260 13.58 41.83 -22.58
#